data_AF-A0A1X6WQI8-F1
#
_entry.id   AF-A0A1X6WQI8-F1
#
_cell.length_a   1.000
_cell.length_b   1.000
_cell.length_c   1.000
_cell.angle_alpha   90.00
_cell.angle_beta   90.00
_cell.angle_gamma   90.00
#
_symmetry.space_group_name_H-M   'P 1'
#
loop_
_entity.id
_entity.type
_entity.pdbx_description
1 polymer ?
#
loop_
_entity_poly.entity_id
_entity_poly.type
_entity_poly.pdbx_seq_one_letter_code
_entity_poly.pdbx_strand_id
1 'polypeptide(L)' 'MFELDLEMIAKLRERRARKNITLGKAAEEIGISRMTLGKIENEKLLSVRKTVYKKLVDWLVNEKVYGRR' A
#
# COMPACT_ATOMS: atom_id res chain seq x y z
N MET A 1 -3.81 -10.00 14.75
CA MET A 1 -3.73 -8.77 13.94
C MET A 1 -2.34 -8.72 13.33
N PHE A 2 -2.12 -7.98 12.25
CA PHE A 2 -0.79 -7.85 11.62
C PHE A 2 -0.37 -6.39 11.74
N GLU A 3 0.79 -6.17 12.36
CA GLU A 3 1.37 -4.83 12.54
C GLU A 3 2.02 -4.35 11.24
N LEU A 4 1.96 -3.03 11.03
CA LEU A 4 2.59 -2.29 9.96
C LEU A 4 3.67 -1.43 10.60
N ASP A 5 4.94 -1.77 10.35
CA ASP A 5 6.04 -0.91 10.77
C ASP A 5 6.12 0.37 9.91
N LEU A 6 6.82 1.37 10.44
CA LEU A 6 6.95 2.67 9.78
C LEU A 6 7.69 2.58 8.44
N GLU A 7 8.60 1.61 8.29
CA GLU A 7 9.36 1.40 7.06
C GLU A 7 8.44 0.88 5.93
N MET A 8 7.54 -0.05 6.23
CA MET A 8 6.53 -0.55 5.31
C MET A 8 5.56 0.57 4.91
N ILE A 9 5.13 1.40 5.87
CA ILE A 9 4.28 2.56 5.58
C ILE A 9 5.00 3.56 4.67
N ALA A 10 6.28 3.84 4.91
CA ALA A 10 7.09 4.68 4.04
C ALA A 10 7.20 4.12 2.62
N LYS A 11 7.46 2.81 2.47
CA LYS A 11 7.51 2.12 1.17
C LYS A 11 6.19 2.21 0.39
N LEU A 12 5.04 2.18 1.07
CA LEU A 12 3.74 2.38 0.42
C LEU A 12 3.62 3.79 -0.18
N ARG A 13 4.01 4.82 0.59
CA ARG A 13 4.01 6.21 0.13
C ARG A 13 4.97 6.41 -1.05
N GLU A 14 6.19 5.87 -0.94
CA GLU A 14 7.19 5.95 -2.00
C GLU A 14 6.70 5.29 -3.29
N ARG A 15 6.16 4.08 -3.21
CA ARG A 15 5.65 3.38 -4.40
C ARG A 15 4.51 4.16 -5.06
N ARG A 16 3.60 4.73 -4.27
CA ARG A 16 2.53 5.58 -4.79
C ARG A 16 3.08 6.82 -5.51
N ALA A 17 4.10 7.46 -4.92
CA ALA A 17 4.79 8.60 -5.53
C ALA A 17 5.53 8.22 -6.82
N ARG A 18 6.26 7.09 -6.84
CA ARG A 18 6.94 6.57 -8.04
C ARG A 18 5.98 6.27 -9.19
N LYS A 19 4.78 5.78 -8.88
CA LYS A 19 3.71 5.57 -9.86
C LYS A 19 3.00 6.84 -10.30
N ASN A 20 3.20 7.96 -9.60
CA ASN A 20 2.49 9.22 -9.80
C ASN A 20 0.95 9.07 -9.80
N ILE A 21 0.41 8.31 -8.84
CA ILE A 21 -1.03 8.06 -8.73
C ILE A 21 -1.62 8.65 -7.44
N THR A 22 -2.93 8.95 -7.49
CA THR A 22 -3.67 9.43 -6.32
C THR A 22 -3.83 8.34 -5.26
N LEU A 23 -4.10 8.74 -4.01
CA LEU A 23 -4.45 7.80 -2.93
C LEU A 23 -5.63 6.90 -3.31
N GLY A 24 -6.61 7.45 -4.04
CA GLY A 24 -7.78 6.69 -4.50
C GLY A 24 -7.39 5.58 -5.47
N LYS A 25 -6.55 5.90 -6.47
CA LYS A 25 -6.10 4.92 -7.45
C LYS A 25 -5.19 3.85 -6.83
N ALA A 26 -4.31 4.23 -5.92
CA ALA A 26 -3.50 3.28 -5.17
C ALA A 26 -4.37 2.31 -4.34
N ALA A 27 -5.40 2.84 -3.66
CA ALA A 27 -6.31 2.01 -2.88
C ALA A 27 -7.10 1.03 -3.76
N GLU A 28 -7.52 1.46 -4.95
CA GLU A 28 -8.15 0.61 -5.96
C GLU A 28 -7.21 -0.52 -6.41
N GLU A 29 -5.96 -0.20 -6.77
CA GLU A 29 -4.96 -1.21 -7.16
C GLU A 29 -4.64 -2.23 -6.04
N ILE A 30 -4.58 -1.78 -4.80
CA ILE A 30 -4.37 -2.64 -3.62
C ILE A 30 -5.65 -3.46 -3.32
N GLY A 31 -6.81 -2.97 -3.74
CA GLY A 31 -8.11 -3.56 -3.42
C GLY A 31 -8.54 -3.33 -1.98
N ILE A 32 -8.33 -2.12 -1.45
CA ILE A 32 -8.79 -1.67 -0.12
C ILE A 32 -9.49 -0.31 -0.24
N SER A 33 -10.16 0.15 0.83
CA SER A 33 -10.79 1.46 0.79
C SER A 33 -9.76 2.60 0.82
N ARG A 34 -10.04 3.70 0.12
CA ARG A 34 -9.24 4.93 0.17
C ARG A 34 -9.05 5.43 1.59
N MET A 35 -10.09 5.34 2.43
CA MET A 35 -10.02 5.77 3.84
C MET A 35 -9.04 4.89 4.63
N THR A 36 -9.06 3.58 4.41
CA THR A 36 -8.13 2.63 5.06
C THR A 36 -6.69 2.94 4.67
N LEU A 37 -6.41 3.08 3.37
CA LEU A 37 -5.06 3.42 2.90
C LEU A 37 -4.62 4.79 3.45
N GLY A 38 -5.51 5.78 3.47
CA GLY A 38 -5.23 7.09 4.04
C GLY A 38 -4.87 7.03 5.52
N LYS A 39 -5.59 6.24 6.33
CA LYS A 39 -5.24 6.06 7.75
C LYS A 39 -3.89 5.36 7.92
N ILE A 40 -3.58 4.36 7.09
CA ILE A 40 -2.29 3.66 7.12
C ILE A 40 -1.16 4.62 6.74
N GLU A 41 -1.27 5.31 5.60
CA GLU A 41 -0.23 6.24 5.14
C GLU A 41 -0.01 7.40 6.10
N ASN A 42 -1.00 7.77 6.92
CA ASN A 42 -0.85 8.81 7.95
C ASN A 42 -0.55 8.22 9.34
N GLU A 43 -0.14 6.96 9.44
CA GLU A 43 0.24 6.29 10.70
C GLU A 43 -0.89 6.22 11.75
N LYS A 44 -2.13 6.49 11.35
CA LYS A 44 -3.33 6.41 12.20
C LYS A 44 -3.89 5.00 12.32
N LEU A 45 -3.42 4.07 11.49
CA LEU A 45 -3.78 2.65 11.53
C LEU A 45 -2.52 1.82 11.36
N LEU A 46 -1.94 1.39 12.48
CA LEU A 46 -0.69 0.62 12.53
C LEU A 46 -0.90 -0.89 12.52
N SER A 47 -2.15 -1.36 12.62
CA SER A 47 -2.46 -2.79 12.61
C SER A 47 -3.68 -3.09 11.76
N VAL A 48 -3.62 -4.19 11.02
CA VAL A 48 -4.65 -4.58 10.06
C VAL A 48 -4.96 -6.08 10.13
N ARG A 49 -6.04 -6.50 9.46
CA ARG A 49 -6.33 -7.92 9.28
C ARG A 49 -5.33 -8.55 8.30
N LYS A 50 -5.11 -9.86 8.43
CA LYS A 50 -4.21 -10.64 7.55
C LYS A 50 -4.46 -10.40 6.05
N THR A 51 -5.73 -10.31 5.66
CA THR A 51 -6.14 -10.11 4.26
C THR A 51 -5.69 -8.76 3.72
N VAL A 52 -5.79 -7.70 4.52
CA VAL A 52 -5.32 -6.35 4.15
C VAL A 52 -3.79 -6.31 4.14
N TYR A 53 -3.13 -6.90 5.15
CA TYR A 53 -1.68 -7.00 5.19
C TYR A 53 -1.12 -7.67 3.94
N LYS A 54 -1.68 -8.83 3.56
CA LYS A 54 -1.30 -9.54 2.34
C LYS A 54 -1.46 -8.67 1.10
N LYS A 55 -2.59 -7.98 0.93
CA LYS A 55 -2.80 -7.06 -0.21
C LYS A 55 -1.75 -5.96 -0.30
N LEU A 56 -1.38 -5.36 0.84
CA LEU A 56 -0.35 -4.33 0.90
C LEU A 56 1.02 -4.88 0.50
N VAL A 57 1.42 -6.03 1.06
CA VAL A 57 2.68 -6.70 0.73
C VAL A 57 2.70 -7.14 -0.73
N ASP A 58 1.63 -7.77 -1.23
CA ASP A 58 1.51 -8.18 -2.62
C ASP A 58 1.64 -6.94 -3.54
N TRP A 59 0.99 -5.83 -3.20
CA TRP A 59 1.13 -4.61 -3.99
C TRP A 59 2.55 -4.05 -3.96
N LEU A 60 3.28 -4.13 -2.84
CA LEU A 60 4.69 -3.71 -2.73
C LEU A 60 5.64 -4.63 -3.49
N VAL A 61 5.44 -5.95 -3.42
CA VAL A 61 6.34 -6.97 -3.97
C VAL A 61 6.09 -7.22 -5.46
N ASN A 62 4.87 -7.02 -5.96
CA ASN A 62 4.54 -7.12 -7.39
C ASN A 62 5.08 -5.93 -8.20
N GLU A 63 6.35 -5.54 -7.98
CA GLU A 63 7.11 -4.56 -8.80
C GLU A 63 7.57 -5.12 -10.16
N LYS A 64 7.22 -6.37 -10.52
CA LYS A 64 7.46 -6.98 -11.84
C LYS A 64 6.08 -7.33 -12.44
N VAL A 65 5.65 -6.96 -13.65
CA VAL A 65 6.28 -7.02 -14.99
C VAL A 65 5.58 -5.99 -15.92
N TYR A 66 6.11 -4.78 -16.07
CA TYR A 66 5.84 -3.96 -17.27
C TYR A 66 7.21 -3.48 -17.76
N GLY A 67 7.67 -4.08 -18.87
CA GLY A 67 9.05 -4.09 -19.37
C GLY A 67 9.64 -2.72 -19.74
N ARG A 68 10.94 -2.59 -20.08
CA ARG A 68 11.77 -3.49 -20.89
C ARG A 68 10.96 -4.20 -21.98
N ARG A 69 10.44 -3.42 -22.91
CA ARG A 69 10.41 -3.72 -24.34
C ARG A 69 10.44 -2.40 -25.09
#